data_AF-A0A7J6STH9-F1
#
_entry.id   AF-A0A7J6STH9-F1
#
_cell.length_a   1.000
_cell.length_b   1.000
_cell.length_c   1.000
_cell.angle_alpha   90.00
_cell.angle_beta   90.00
_cell.angle_gamma   90.00
#
_symmetry.space_group_name_H-M   'P 1'
#
loop_
_entity.id
_entity.type
_entity.pdbx_description
1 polymer ?
#
loop_
_entity_poly.entity_id
_entity_poly.type
_entity_poly.pdbx_seq_one_letter_code
_entity_poly.pdbx_strand_id
1 'polypeptide(L)'
;MRTALSIAAPLAFLASSTRGNVVTLPFHDEHGHTVLLIDGQLFSFLVDSGSARFFVVHGDWFERRYGPGSCEKHKMICYFCTAEAPCDDIETRQKFTVRYDGADELYEYVEHTGTLHLHRKTVKVTFGLVVRHVGADLPETILGLSFGRPGILKTLLQQLKDSNVIGALSFSVLARDGKTGDFGKVILGDSERKSEDLVHLHLTPSPGERHLHVPIEIMRLAGGPSLSGSANLWALVDTGNSFIEMPTTLFDALVEVVRDSMRSTSGRKLIWARYL
;
A
#
# COMPACT_ATOMS: atom_id res chain seq x y z
N MET A 1 -36.95 -23.73 54.97
CA MET A 1 -36.55 -22.76 53.92
C MET A 1 -35.11 -22.30 54.16
N ARG A 2 -34.21 -22.00 53.20
CA ARG A 2 -34.14 -22.15 51.72
C ARG A 2 -35.35 -21.64 50.92
N THR A 3 -35.23 -20.83 49.88
CA THR A 3 -34.18 -20.58 48.87
C THR A 3 -34.04 -19.07 48.66
N ALA A 4 -33.10 -18.46 47.95
CA ALA A 4 -31.74 -18.73 47.44
C ALA A 4 -31.34 -17.44 46.71
N LEU A 5 -30.23 -16.80 47.11
CA LEU A 5 -29.73 -15.59 46.45
C LEU A 5 -28.93 -16.00 45.20
N SER A 6 -29.43 -15.67 44.00
CA SER A 6 -28.71 -15.97 42.75
C SER A 6 -27.71 -14.87 42.43
N ILE A 7 -26.43 -15.12 42.70
CA ILE A 7 -25.32 -14.27 42.24
C ILE A 7 -24.96 -14.75 40.82
N ALA A 8 -25.51 -14.07 39.82
CA ALA A 8 -25.05 -14.22 38.44
C ALA A 8 -23.68 -13.55 38.29
N ALA A 9 -22.61 -14.33 38.49
CA ALA A 9 -21.28 -13.90 38.09
C ALA A 9 -21.26 -13.67 36.56
N PRO A 10 -20.72 -12.56 36.06
CA PRO A 10 -20.54 -12.40 34.61
C PRO A 10 -19.61 -13.51 34.13
N LEU A 11 -20.07 -14.31 33.16
CA LEU A 11 -19.21 -15.24 32.43
C LEU A 11 -18.13 -14.42 31.74
N ALA A 12 -16.92 -14.43 32.31
CA ALA A 12 -15.73 -14.01 31.60
C ALA A 12 -15.50 -15.02 30.47
N PHE A 13 -16.01 -14.71 29.28
CA PHE A 13 -15.57 -15.37 28.05
C PHE A 13 -14.10 -15.00 27.85
N LEU A 14 -13.22 -15.83 28.40
CA LEU A 14 -11.84 -15.99 27.94
C LEU A 14 -11.87 -16.60 26.54
N ALA A 15 -12.32 -15.79 25.57
CA ALA A 15 -12.01 -16.03 24.17
C ALA A 15 -10.50 -15.82 24.01
N SER A 16 -9.73 -16.88 24.25
CA SER A 16 -8.34 -16.96 23.81
C SER A 16 -8.30 -17.08 22.29
N SER A 17 -8.73 -16.01 21.60
CA SER A 17 -8.33 -15.83 20.21
C SER A 17 -6.81 -15.73 20.23
N THR A 18 -6.14 -16.74 19.69
CA THR A 18 -4.73 -16.66 19.33
C THR A 18 -4.58 -15.66 18.21
N ARG A 19 -4.72 -14.36 18.53
CA ARG A 19 -4.39 -13.27 17.61
C ARG A 19 -2.94 -13.49 17.23
N GLY A 20 -2.71 -13.84 15.98
CA GLY A 20 -1.37 -13.90 15.42
C GLY A 20 -0.66 -12.57 15.65
N ASN A 21 0.66 -12.57 15.54
CA ASN A 21 1.38 -11.30 15.55
C ASN A 21 0.84 -10.44 14.40
N VAL A 22 0.30 -9.26 14.72
CA VAL A 22 -0.29 -8.32 13.77
C VAL A 22 0.37 -6.96 13.98
N VAL A 23 0.68 -6.28 12.88
CA VAL A 23 1.15 -4.88 12.88
C VAL A 23 0.04 -4.01 12.30
N THR A 24 -0.23 -2.87 12.91
CA THR A 24 -1.17 -1.87 12.37
C THR A 24 -0.41 -0.57 12.15
N LEU A 25 -0.54 -0.01 10.96
CA LEU A 25 0.12 1.21 10.53
C LEU A 25 -0.96 2.21 10.10
N PRO A 26 -1.14 3.33 10.83
CA PRO A 26 -2.14 4.34 10.46
C PRO A 26 -1.71 5.09 9.21
N PHE A 27 -2.69 5.46 8.38
CA PHE A 27 -2.46 6.44 7.33
C PHE A 27 -2.42 7.84 7.95
N HIS A 28 -1.47 8.67 7.52
CA HIS A 28 -1.28 10.03 8.02
C HIS A 28 -1.71 11.11 7.02
N ASP A 29 -2.04 10.72 5.79
CA ASP A 29 -2.68 11.58 4.80
C ASP A 29 -3.70 10.83 3.94
N GLU A 30 -4.44 11.60 3.14
CA GLU A 30 -5.48 11.12 2.22
C GLU A 30 -4.97 10.29 1.03
N HIS A 31 -3.66 10.27 0.79
CA HIS A 31 -3.02 9.49 -0.26
C HIS A 31 -2.56 8.12 0.25
N GLY A 32 -2.95 7.73 1.47
CA GLY A 32 -2.65 6.41 2.03
C GLY A 32 -1.21 6.27 2.57
N HIS A 33 -0.48 7.36 2.79
CA HIS A 33 0.88 7.26 3.29
C HIS A 33 0.92 6.80 4.76
N THR A 34 1.88 5.95 5.12
CA THR A 34 2.20 5.61 6.52
C THR A 34 3.55 6.18 6.93
N VAL A 35 3.73 6.48 8.21
CA VAL A 35 5.04 6.85 8.77
C VAL A 35 5.72 5.62 9.37
N LEU A 36 7.01 5.42 9.06
CA LEU A 36 7.86 4.36 9.61
C LEU A 36 9.24 4.93 10.00
N LEU A 37 9.95 4.21 10.88
CA LEU A 37 11.28 4.59 11.36
C LEU A 37 12.30 3.52 10.96
N ILE A 38 13.34 3.91 10.22
CA ILE A 38 14.43 3.03 9.76
C ILE A 38 15.77 3.65 10.20
N ASP A 39 16.57 2.89 10.95
CA ASP A 39 17.88 3.33 11.50
C ASP A 39 17.80 4.71 12.19
N GLY A 40 16.71 4.94 12.93
CA GLY A 40 16.46 6.20 13.64
C GLY A 40 15.94 7.37 12.78
N GLN A 41 15.84 7.20 11.45
CA GLN A 41 15.29 8.20 10.54
C GLN A 41 13.81 7.94 10.24
N LEU A 42 13.02 9.01 10.15
CA LEU A 42 11.58 8.97 9.96
C LEU A 42 11.23 9.16 8.48
N PHE A 43 10.37 8.29 7.95
CA PHE A 43 9.97 8.29 6.55
C PHE A 43 8.44 8.24 6.45
N SER A 44 7.87 9.09 5.61
CA SER A 44 6.58 8.82 4.99
C SER A 44 6.80 7.74 3.91
N PHE A 45 5.85 6.83 3.73
CA PHE A 45 5.87 5.79 2.70
C PHE A 45 4.50 5.69 2.04
N LEU A 46 4.45 5.68 0.69
CA LEU A 46 3.24 5.33 -0.05
C LEU A 46 2.96 3.85 0.18
N VAL A 47 1.74 3.52 0.58
CA VAL A 47 1.34 2.12 0.81
C VAL A 47 0.77 1.56 -0.49
N ASP A 48 1.50 0.61 -1.08
CA ASP A 48 1.32 0.21 -2.47
C ASP A 48 1.07 -1.30 -2.58
N SER A 49 -0.11 -1.71 -3.03
CA SER A 49 -0.45 -3.12 -3.28
C SER A 49 -0.22 -3.58 -4.72
N GLY A 50 0.03 -2.66 -5.66
CA GLY A 50 0.52 -2.97 -7.00
C GLY A 50 1.98 -3.44 -6.98
N SER A 51 2.83 -2.82 -6.15
CA SER A 51 4.25 -3.14 -6.01
C SER A 51 4.58 -4.13 -4.90
N ALA A 52 5.64 -4.89 -5.14
CA ALA A 52 6.27 -5.79 -4.15
C ALA A 52 7.52 -5.17 -3.50
N ARG A 53 7.86 -3.93 -3.84
CA ARG A 53 9.14 -3.29 -3.48
C ARG A 53 9.00 -2.37 -2.27
N PHE A 54 9.95 -2.52 -1.36
CA PHE A 54 10.14 -1.63 -0.22
C PHE A 54 11.33 -0.72 -0.55
N PHE A 55 11.08 0.57 -0.76
CA PHE A 55 12.06 1.53 -1.30
C PHE A 55 12.21 2.78 -0.44
N VAL A 56 13.45 3.21 -0.23
CA VAL A 56 13.79 4.55 0.29
C VAL A 56 14.70 5.29 -0.67
N VAL A 57 14.59 6.62 -0.72
CA VAL A 57 15.38 7.47 -1.62
C VAL A 57 16.74 7.79 -1.00
N HIS A 58 17.84 7.56 -1.72
CA HIS A 58 19.18 7.86 -1.21
C HIS A 58 19.44 9.38 -1.13
N GLY A 59 19.68 9.87 0.09
CA GLY A 59 19.86 11.29 0.39
C GLY A 59 20.97 11.95 -0.41
N ASP A 60 22.19 11.42 -0.34
CA ASP A 60 23.33 12.01 -1.04
C ASP A 60 23.15 12.06 -2.56
N TRP A 61 22.44 11.08 -3.14
CA TRP A 61 22.12 11.12 -4.57
C TRP A 61 21.07 12.19 -4.88
N PHE A 62 19.99 12.26 -4.09
CA PHE A 62 18.91 13.22 -4.29
C PHE A 62 19.41 14.66 -4.11
N GLU A 63 20.21 14.93 -3.06
CA GLU A 63 20.86 16.22 -2.82
C GLU A 63 21.78 16.62 -3.98
N ARG A 64 22.58 15.69 -4.53
CA ARG A 64 23.38 15.94 -5.74
C ARG A 64 22.52 16.24 -6.98
N ARG A 65 21.31 15.67 -7.07
CA ARG A 65 20.42 15.79 -8.24
C ARG A 65 19.53 17.02 -8.21
N TYR A 66 19.09 17.46 -7.03
CA TYR A 66 18.09 18.52 -6.82
C TYR A 66 18.62 19.72 -5.99
N GLY A 67 19.83 19.62 -5.45
CA GLY A 67 20.52 20.67 -4.68
C GLY A 67 20.61 20.36 -3.17
N PRO A 68 21.58 20.94 -2.44
CA PRO A 68 21.71 20.75 -1.00
C PRO A 68 20.46 21.20 -0.23
N GLY A 69 20.06 20.45 0.79
CA GLY A 69 18.84 20.71 1.57
C GLY A 69 17.55 20.54 0.75
N SER A 70 17.58 19.72 -0.31
CA SER A 70 16.37 19.32 -1.06
C SER A 70 15.67 18.16 -0.37
N CYS A 71 16.40 17.29 0.33
CA CYS A 71 15.82 16.16 1.05
C CYS A 71 14.93 16.57 2.23
N GLU A 72 15.27 17.65 2.94
CA GLU A 72 14.44 18.23 4.01
C GLU A 72 13.10 18.77 3.50
N LYS A 73 13.03 19.13 2.22
CA LYS A 73 11.84 19.68 1.55
C LYS A 73 11.03 18.60 0.83
N HIS A 74 11.58 17.40 0.69
CA HIS A 74 10.88 16.28 0.06
C HIS A 74 9.88 15.69 1.04
N LYS A 75 8.60 15.59 0.63
CA LYS A 75 7.50 15.10 1.47
C LYS A 75 7.79 13.74 2.12
N MET A 76 8.57 12.91 1.42
CA MET A 76 8.83 11.52 1.78
C MET A 76 10.06 11.33 2.67
N ILE A 77 10.94 12.34 2.72
CA ILE A 77 12.26 12.35 3.37
C ILE A 77 13.24 11.33 2.74
N CYS A 78 14.52 11.71 2.62
CA CYS A 78 15.57 10.83 2.09
C CYS A 78 16.32 10.07 3.17
N TYR A 79 16.83 8.88 2.84
CA TYR A 79 17.68 8.07 3.70
C TYR A 79 19.14 8.48 3.57
N PHE A 80 19.72 8.93 4.68
CA PHE A 80 21.16 9.13 4.83
C PHE A 80 21.74 7.94 5.60
N CYS A 81 22.86 7.41 5.13
CA CYS A 81 23.39 6.16 5.66
C CYS A 81 24.06 6.38 7.03
N THR A 82 23.83 5.47 7.98
CA THR A 82 24.37 5.59 9.34
C THR A 82 25.75 4.93 9.45
N ALA A 83 26.44 5.16 10.57
CA ALA A 83 27.72 4.49 10.84
C ALA A 83 27.56 2.97 10.99
N GLU A 84 26.39 2.52 11.44
CA GLU A 84 26.02 1.11 11.61
C GLU A 84 25.56 0.44 10.30
N ALA A 85 25.14 1.24 9.31
CA ALA A 85 24.65 0.81 8.00
C ALA A 85 25.26 1.68 6.88
N PRO A 86 26.58 1.62 6.63
CA PRO A 86 27.27 2.51 5.72
C PRO A 86 26.97 2.24 4.24
N CYS A 87 27.35 3.21 3.40
CA CYS A 87 27.04 3.26 1.97
C CYS A 87 28.27 3.48 1.07
N ASP A 88 29.47 3.35 1.64
CA ASP A 88 30.75 3.66 0.99
C ASP A 88 30.99 2.87 -0.31
N ASP A 89 30.37 1.68 -0.44
CA ASP A 89 30.45 0.77 -1.57
C ASP A 89 29.23 0.83 -2.52
N ILE A 90 28.29 1.76 -2.36
CA ILE A 90 27.06 1.86 -3.18
C ILE A 90 27.34 1.74 -4.69
N GLU A 91 28.40 2.40 -5.18
CA GLU A 91 28.71 2.44 -6.61
C GLU A 91 29.24 1.10 -7.16
N THR A 92 29.71 0.20 -6.30
CA THR A 92 30.19 -1.15 -6.69
C THR A 92 29.20 -2.27 -6.39
N ARG A 93 28.16 -2.01 -5.58
CA ARG A 93 27.05 -2.95 -5.34
C ARG A 93 26.27 -3.25 -6.62
N GLN A 94 25.65 -4.43 -6.68
CA GLN A 94 24.76 -4.79 -7.78
C GLN A 94 23.57 -3.83 -7.83
N LYS A 95 23.44 -3.11 -8.95
CA LYS A 95 22.31 -2.22 -9.25
C LYS A 95 21.17 -3.03 -9.90
N PHE A 96 19.95 -2.74 -9.48
CA PHE A 96 18.72 -3.31 -9.99
C PHE A 96 17.83 -2.20 -10.55
N THR A 97 16.92 -2.55 -11.44
CA THR A 97 15.94 -1.61 -12.00
C THR A 97 14.52 -2.13 -11.87
N VAL A 98 13.58 -1.22 -11.67
CA VAL A 98 12.14 -1.44 -11.85
C VAL A 98 11.53 -0.26 -12.59
N ARG A 99 10.50 -0.53 -13.38
CA ARG A 99 9.60 0.47 -13.95
C ARG A 99 8.22 0.25 -13.35
N TYR A 100 7.50 1.34 -13.13
CA TYR A 100 6.08 1.31 -12.82
C TYR A 100 5.32 1.68 -14.09
N ASP A 101 4.23 0.96 -14.36
CA ASP A 101 3.43 1.21 -15.56
C ASP A 101 2.59 2.49 -15.37
N GLY A 102 2.27 3.19 -16.46
CA GLY A 102 1.46 4.43 -16.44
C GLY A 102 2.26 5.74 -16.45
N ALA A 103 3.52 5.71 -16.02
CA ALA A 103 4.47 6.81 -16.18
C ALA A 103 5.82 6.27 -16.70
N ASP A 104 6.61 7.09 -17.42
CA ASP A 104 7.95 6.71 -17.90
C ASP A 104 8.99 6.69 -16.75
N GLU A 105 8.61 6.14 -15.60
CA GLU A 105 9.42 6.10 -14.38
C GLU A 105 10.33 4.88 -14.30
N LEU A 106 11.61 5.15 -14.02
CA LEU A 106 12.65 4.15 -13.83
C LEU A 106 13.33 4.39 -12.48
N TYR A 107 13.18 3.43 -11.57
CA TYR A 107 13.88 3.39 -10.30
C TYR A 107 15.07 2.44 -10.45
N GLU A 108 16.28 2.98 -10.35
CA GLU A 108 17.53 2.25 -10.23
C GLU A 108 17.98 2.29 -8.77
N TYR A 109 18.18 1.11 -8.18
CA TYR A 109 18.37 0.97 -6.74
C TYR A 109 19.39 -0.13 -6.42
N VAL A 110 19.98 -0.06 -5.23
CA VAL A 110 20.80 -1.14 -4.64
C VAL A 110 20.11 -1.70 -3.42
N GLU A 111 20.32 -2.97 -3.11
CA GLU A 111 19.78 -3.54 -1.88
C GLU A 111 20.64 -3.07 -0.68
N HIS A 112 19.96 -2.60 0.36
CA HIS A 112 20.56 -2.07 1.57
C HIS A 112 19.83 -2.69 2.77
N THR A 113 20.53 -3.01 3.85
CA THR A 113 19.93 -3.61 5.05
C THR A 113 20.02 -2.66 6.23
N GLY A 114 18.87 -2.32 6.79
CA GLY A 114 18.73 -1.43 7.93
C GLY A 114 17.78 -1.97 8.99
N THR A 115 17.50 -1.13 9.98
CA THR A 115 16.79 -1.49 11.20
C THR A 115 15.41 -0.82 11.22
N LEU A 116 14.37 -1.57 10.87
CA LEU A 116 13.00 -1.08 10.87
C LEU A 116 12.36 -1.24 12.26
N HIS A 117 11.76 -0.15 12.76
CA HIS A 117 11.06 -0.12 14.03
C HIS A 117 9.54 -0.12 13.81
N LEU A 118 8.86 -1.11 14.40
CA LEU A 118 7.41 -1.34 14.28
C LEU A 118 6.80 -1.43 15.68
N HIS A 119 6.34 -0.29 16.19
CA HIS A 119 5.76 -0.13 17.53
C HIS A 119 6.65 -0.65 18.68
N ARG A 120 6.55 -1.95 19.00
CA ARG A 120 7.27 -2.63 20.10
C ARG A 120 8.28 -3.68 19.60
N LYS A 121 8.44 -3.83 18.29
CA LYS A 121 9.41 -4.73 17.66
C LYS A 121 10.39 -3.92 16.82
N THR A 122 11.63 -4.37 16.82
CA THR A 122 12.70 -3.88 15.94
C THR A 122 13.18 -5.06 15.12
N VAL A 123 13.32 -4.89 13.81
CA VAL A 123 13.62 -5.98 12.87
C VAL A 123 14.62 -5.50 11.82
N LYS A 124 15.64 -6.32 11.54
CA LYS A 124 16.52 -6.07 10.40
C LYS A 124 15.79 -6.40 9.12
N VAL A 125 15.75 -5.45 8.19
CA VAL A 125 15.09 -5.61 6.90
C VAL A 125 15.99 -5.11 5.77
N THR A 126 15.90 -5.78 4.63
CA THR A 126 16.52 -5.34 3.38
C THR A 126 15.48 -4.55 2.57
N PHE A 127 15.89 -3.40 2.07
CA PHE A 127 15.11 -2.50 1.22
C PHE A 127 15.92 -2.06 0.01
N GLY A 128 15.26 -1.63 -1.06
CA GLY A 128 15.92 -0.99 -2.18
C GLY A 128 16.22 0.47 -1.83
N LEU A 129 17.50 0.80 -1.72
CA LEU A 129 17.98 2.18 -1.63
C LEU A 129 18.08 2.74 -3.05
N VAL A 130 17.17 3.66 -3.41
CA VAL A 130 17.06 4.24 -4.76
C VAL A 130 18.22 5.20 -4.98
N VAL A 131 19.13 4.81 -5.86
CA VAL A 131 20.37 5.55 -6.19
C VAL A 131 20.26 6.32 -7.50
N ARG A 132 19.16 6.15 -8.23
CA ARG A 132 18.81 6.97 -9.39
C ARG A 132 17.32 6.83 -9.74
N HIS A 133 16.69 7.97 -10.02
CA HIS A 133 15.36 8.06 -10.62
C HIS A 133 15.46 8.71 -12.02
N VAL A 134 14.60 8.26 -12.93
CA VAL A 134 14.24 8.97 -14.16
C VAL A 134 12.72 8.99 -14.21
N GLY A 135 12.11 10.17 -14.26
CA GLY A 135 10.66 10.37 -14.24
C GLY A 135 10.34 11.86 -14.33
N ALA A 136 9.06 12.19 -14.47
CA ALA A 136 8.60 13.59 -14.44
C ALA A 136 8.52 14.14 -13.01
N ASP A 137 8.07 13.29 -12.08
CA ASP A 137 7.85 13.63 -10.69
C ASP A 137 9.08 13.30 -9.81
N LEU A 138 9.00 13.62 -8.51
CA LEU A 138 10.04 13.28 -7.54
C LEU A 138 9.89 11.82 -7.10
N PRO A 139 10.98 11.05 -6.96
CA PRO A 139 10.90 9.65 -6.56
C PRO A 139 10.27 9.50 -5.18
N GLU A 140 9.33 8.56 -5.09
CA GLU A 140 8.66 8.25 -3.84
C GLU A 140 9.35 7.11 -3.07
N THR A 141 9.13 7.09 -1.76
CA THR A 141 9.42 5.95 -0.89
C THR A 141 8.19 5.04 -0.87
N ILE A 142 8.39 3.75 -1.16
CA ILE A 142 7.29 2.83 -1.44
C ILE A 142 7.29 1.70 -0.42
N LEU A 143 6.13 1.41 0.16
CA LEU A 143 5.86 0.27 1.03
C LEU A 143 5.06 -0.79 0.26
N GLY A 144 5.73 -1.51 -0.63
CA GLY A 144 5.14 -2.55 -1.45
C GLY A 144 4.60 -3.73 -0.64
N LEU A 145 3.32 -4.06 -0.86
CA LEU A 145 2.56 -5.11 -0.19
C LEU A 145 2.27 -6.32 -1.08
N SER A 146 2.55 -6.27 -2.39
CA SER A 146 2.44 -7.45 -3.26
C SER A 146 3.37 -8.57 -2.77
N PHE A 147 2.95 -9.82 -3.00
CA PHE A 147 3.66 -11.03 -2.57
C PHE A 147 4.94 -11.34 -3.37
N GLY A 148 5.32 -10.49 -4.33
CA GLY A 148 6.60 -10.59 -5.03
C GLY A 148 6.62 -11.67 -6.10
N ARG A 149 7.83 -12.08 -6.53
CA ARG A 149 7.97 -13.00 -7.66
C ARG A 149 9.25 -13.83 -7.69
N PRO A 150 9.28 -14.98 -8.39
CA PRO A 150 10.54 -15.68 -8.67
C PRO A 150 11.56 -14.72 -9.30
N GLY A 151 12.73 -14.60 -8.69
CA GLY A 151 13.78 -13.65 -9.09
C GLY A 151 13.63 -12.21 -8.55
N ILE A 152 12.55 -11.88 -7.84
CA ILE A 152 12.50 -10.69 -6.96
C ILE A 152 12.98 -11.10 -5.56
N LEU A 153 13.68 -10.18 -4.90
CA LEU A 153 14.22 -10.33 -3.56
C LEU A 153 13.10 -10.24 -2.51
N LYS A 154 13.33 -10.75 -1.29
CA LYS A 154 12.26 -10.97 -0.30
C LYS A 154 11.46 -9.68 -0.04
N THR A 155 10.14 -9.74 -0.25
CA THR A 155 9.24 -8.62 0.04
C THR A 155 9.18 -8.33 1.53
N LEU A 156 8.77 -7.12 1.92
CA LEU A 156 8.68 -6.76 3.34
C LEU A 156 7.78 -7.73 4.12
N LEU A 157 6.61 -8.09 3.60
CA LEU A 157 5.72 -9.07 4.23
C LEU A 157 6.43 -10.42 4.50
N GLN A 158 7.24 -10.91 3.56
CA GLN A 158 8.02 -12.13 3.77
C GLN A 158 9.06 -11.95 4.87
N GLN A 159 9.81 -10.84 4.85
CA GLN A 159 10.83 -10.55 5.88
C GLN A 159 10.23 -10.40 7.28
N LEU A 160 9.05 -9.76 7.41
CA LEU A 160 8.33 -9.63 8.66
C LEU A 160 7.79 -10.98 9.16
N LYS A 161 7.33 -11.87 8.26
CA LYS A 161 6.89 -13.21 8.64
C LYS A 161 8.07 -14.09 9.08
N ASP A 162 9.15 -14.12 8.31
CA ASP A 162 10.37 -14.86 8.62
C ASP A 162 10.95 -14.44 9.99
N SER A 163 10.83 -13.14 10.32
CA SER A 163 11.27 -12.56 11.59
C SER A 163 10.27 -12.69 12.75
N ASN A 164 9.17 -13.44 12.56
CA ASN A 164 8.06 -13.57 13.52
C ASN A 164 7.47 -12.21 13.98
N VAL A 165 7.60 -11.17 13.16
CA VAL A 165 6.96 -9.86 13.38
C VAL A 165 5.48 -9.95 13.09
N ILE A 166 5.09 -10.67 12.03
CA ILE A 166 3.71 -10.99 11.66
C ILE A 166 3.44 -12.51 11.61
N GLY A 167 2.20 -12.93 11.83
CA GLY A 167 1.80 -14.34 11.82
C GLY A 167 1.56 -14.92 10.41
N ALA A 168 0.96 -14.14 9.51
CA ALA A 168 0.53 -14.57 8.17
C ALA A 168 1.16 -13.71 7.05
N LEU A 169 1.23 -14.26 5.83
CA LEU A 169 1.47 -13.46 4.62
C LEU A 169 0.12 -12.89 4.18
N SER A 170 -0.29 -11.82 4.83
CA SER A 170 -1.57 -11.17 4.56
C SER A 170 -1.53 -9.72 4.97
N PHE A 171 -2.44 -8.94 4.40
CA PHE A 171 -2.70 -7.58 4.85
C PHE A 171 -4.17 -7.22 4.62
N SER A 172 -4.58 -6.10 5.20
CA SER A 172 -5.90 -5.50 4.97
C SER A 172 -5.75 -3.99 4.99
N VAL A 173 -6.37 -3.31 4.03
CA VAL A 173 -6.38 -1.84 3.94
C VAL A 173 -7.79 -1.35 4.26
N LEU A 174 -7.86 -0.35 5.13
CA LEU A 174 -9.10 0.35 5.48
C LEU A 174 -8.85 1.83 5.23
N ALA A 175 -9.27 2.35 4.08
CA ALA A 175 -9.22 3.78 3.77
C ALA A 175 -10.44 4.52 4.35
N ARG A 176 -10.31 5.83 4.60
CA ARG A 176 -11.39 6.71 5.04
C ARG A 176 -11.31 8.06 4.35
N ASP A 177 -12.41 8.81 4.36
CA ASP A 177 -12.54 10.11 3.69
C ASP A 177 -11.86 11.30 4.40
N GLY A 178 -11.02 11.04 5.41
CA GLY A 178 -10.18 12.05 6.08
C GLY A 178 -10.90 13.12 6.90
N LYS A 179 -12.24 13.22 6.84
CA LYS A 179 -13.04 14.32 7.45
C LYS A 179 -12.88 14.49 8.95
N THR A 180 -12.35 13.48 9.65
CA THR A 180 -12.13 13.46 11.10
C THR A 180 -10.64 13.44 11.48
N GLY A 181 -9.72 13.51 10.50
CA GLY A 181 -8.29 13.26 10.70
C GLY A 181 -7.91 11.77 10.81
N ASP A 182 -8.88 10.85 10.78
CA ASP A 182 -8.63 9.42 10.54
C ASP A 182 -8.72 9.16 9.04
N PHE A 183 -7.55 9.05 8.38
CA PHE A 183 -7.44 8.69 6.96
C PHE A 183 -7.54 7.17 6.72
N GLY A 184 -7.53 6.37 7.79
CA GLY A 184 -7.52 4.93 7.71
C GLY A 184 -6.20 4.29 8.17
N LYS A 185 -5.96 3.05 7.71
CA LYS A 185 -4.81 2.24 8.10
C LYS A 185 -4.61 1.01 7.22
N VAL A 186 -3.37 0.52 7.20
CA VAL A 186 -3.04 -0.85 6.79
C VAL A 186 -2.78 -1.74 8.02
N ILE A 187 -3.22 -2.99 7.94
CA ILE A 187 -3.03 -4.03 8.95
C ILE A 187 -2.25 -5.17 8.29
N LEU A 188 -1.11 -5.57 8.86
CA LEU A 188 -0.22 -6.60 8.32
C LEU A 188 -0.27 -7.86 9.20
N GLY A 189 -0.36 -9.04 8.60
CA GLY A 189 -0.42 -10.33 9.29
C GLY A 189 -1.79 -10.75 9.79
N ASP A 190 -2.84 -9.97 9.51
CA ASP A 190 -4.22 -10.28 9.90
C ASP A 190 -4.79 -11.33 8.93
N SER A 191 -5.23 -12.46 9.47
CA SER A 191 -5.76 -13.59 8.70
C SER A 191 -7.26 -13.83 8.90
N GLU A 192 -7.90 -13.18 9.88
CA GLU A 192 -9.21 -13.62 10.38
C GLU A 192 -10.16 -12.48 10.81
N ARG A 193 -9.92 -11.23 10.41
CA ARG A 193 -10.83 -10.13 10.75
C ARG A 193 -12.12 -10.16 9.94
N LYS A 194 -13.03 -11.06 10.36
CA LYS A 194 -14.44 -11.07 10.01
C LYS A 194 -15.06 -9.74 10.43
N SER A 195 -15.31 -8.89 9.46
CA SER A 195 -16.16 -7.71 9.60
C SER A 195 -17.33 -7.93 8.64
N GLU A 196 -18.55 -7.73 9.10
CA GLU A 196 -19.76 -7.98 8.29
C GLU A 196 -19.80 -7.07 7.04
N ASP A 197 -19.08 -5.94 7.09
CA ASP A 197 -18.92 -4.97 6.00
C ASP A 197 -17.68 -5.18 5.09
N LEU A 198 -16.85 -6.21 5.29
CA LEU A 198 -15.63 -6.44 4.49
C LEU A 198 -15.81 -7.55 3.44
N VAL A 199 -15.49 -7.21 2.18
CA VAL A 199 -15.37 -8.20 1.11
C VAL A 199 -14.07 -8.99 1.32
N HIS A 200 -14.20 -10.23 1.79
CA HIS A 200 -13.07 -11.15 1.93
C HIS A 200 -12.63 -11.69 0.56
N LEU A 201 -11.67 -11.02 -0.05
CA LEU A 201 -11.06 -11.43 -1.31
C LEU A 201 -10.03 -12.54 -1.07
N HIS A 202 -10.46 -13.79 -1.20
CA HIS A 202 -9.56 -14.95 -1.25
C HIS A 202 -8.83 -15.03 -2.60
N LEU A 203 -7.85 -14.15 -2.77
CA LEU A 203 -7.00 -14.11 -3.94
C LEU A 203 -6.02 -15.29 -3.93
N THR A 204 -6.30 -16.29 -4.75
CA THR A 204 -5.34 -17.35 -5.07
C THR A 204 -4.53 -16.86 -6.27
N PRO A 205 -3.26 -16.46 -6.10
CA PRO A 205 -2.46 -15.95 -7.22
C PRO A 205 -2.28 -17.05 -8.27
N SER A 206 -2.67 -16.77 -9.52
CA SER A 206 -2.41 -17.66 -10.65
C SER A 206 -0.90 -17.90 -10.78
N PRO A 207 -0.43 -19.08 -11.23
CA PRO A 207 0.99 -19.35 -11.43
C PRO A 207 1.65 -18.39 -12.44
N GLY A 208 2.14 -17.25 -11.94
CA GLY A 208 2.73 -16.19 -12.76
C GLY A 208 2.11 -14.81 -12.55
N GLU A 209 0.91 -14.70 -11.98
CA GLU A 209 0.23 -13.43 -11.64
C GLU A 209 0.43 -13.08 -10.16
N ARG A 210 0.68 -11.80 -9.90
CA ARG A 210 1.38 -11.34 -8.67
C ARG A 210 0.82 -10.03 -8.11
N HIS A 211 -0.12 -9.48 -8.86
CA HIS A 211 -0.90 -8.30 -8.54
C HIS A 211 -2.26 -8.79 -8.01
N LEU A 212 -2.92 -7.99 -7.18
CA LEU A 212 -4.19 -8.38 -6.54
C LEU A 212 -5.36 -8.22 -7.52
N HIS A 213 -5.47 -9.15 -8.48
CA HIS A 213 -6.54 -9.15 -9.47
C HIS A 213 -7.84 -9.73 -8.90
N VAL A 214 -8.91 -8.93 -8.95
CA VAL A 214 -10.29 -9.34 -8.64
C VAL A 214 -11.11 -9.45 -9.92
N PRO A 215 -11.92 -10.52 -10.10
CA PRO A 215 -12.84 -10.58 -11.22
C PRO A 215 -14.00 -9.60 -10.98
N ILE A 216 -14.35 -8.81 -12.01
CA ILE A 216 -15.53 -7.93 -11.99
C ILE A 216 -16.63 -8.59 -12.83
N GLU A 217 -17.62 -9.15 -12.15
CA GLU A 217 -18.81 -9.69 -12.82
C GLU A 217 -19.71 -8.58 -13.39
N ILE A 218 -19.99 -7.54 -12.58
CA ILE A 218 -20.90 -6.45 -12.92
C ILE A 218 -20.38 -5.14 -12.34
N MET A 219 -20.28 -4.10 -13.16
CA MET A 219 -20.13 -2.72 -12.70
C MET A 219 -21.49 -2.02 -12.73
N ARG A 220 -21.88 -1.37 -11.62
CA ARG A 220 -23.17 -0.65 -11.51
C ARG A 220 -22.93 0.79 -11.11
N LEU A 221 -23.53 1.70 -11.87
CA LEU A 221 -23.57 3.12 -11.53
C LEU A 221 -24.85 3.42 -10.75
N ALA A 222 -24.76 4.23 -9.70
CA ALA A 222 -25.90 4.56 -8.86
C ALA A 222 -26.99 5.28 -9.68
N GLY A 223 -28.12 4.61 -9.90
CA GLY A 223 -29.22 5.10 -10.75
C GLY A 223 -28.97 4.96 -12.27
N GLY A 224 -27.87 4.35 -12.70
CA GLY A 224 -27.54 4.10 -14.11
C GLY A 224 -27.77 2.65 -14.55
N PRO A 225 -27.57 2.34 -15.84
CA PRO A 225 -27.57 0.97 -16.33
C PRO A 225 -26.43 0.15 -15.67
N SER A 226 -26.64 -1.17 -15.57
CA SER A 226 -25.54 -2.09 -15.24
C SER A 226 -24.64 -2.24 -16.47
N LEU A 227 -23.37 -1.91 -16.32
CA LEU A 227 -22.33 -2.29 -17.27
C LEU A 227 -21.90 -3.71 -16.88
N SER A 228 -22.47 -4.72 -17.55
CA SER A 228 -21.91 -6.07 -17.47
C SER A 228 -20.47 -6.01 -17.94
N GLY A 229 -19.54 -6.52 -17.13
CA GLY A 229 -18.20 -6.79 -17.63
C GLY A 229 -18.31 -7.75 -18.81
N SER A 230 -17.39 -7.66 -19.76
CA SER A 230 -17.10 -8.85 -20.57
C SER A 230 -16.67 -9.96 -19.61
N ALA A 231 -16.86 -11.24 -19.99
CA ALA A 231 -16.64 -12.38 -19.10
C ALA A 231 -15.20 -12.56 -18.57
N ASN A 232 -14.29 -11.63 -18.90
CA ASN A 232 -12.87 -11.61 -18.55
C ASN A 232 -12.42 -10.23 -17.99
N LEU A 233 -13.31 -9.42 -17.41
CA LEU A 233 -12.90 -8.16 -16.77
C LEU A 233 -12.28 -8.44 -15.39
N TRP A 234 -11.01 -8.04 -15.23
CA TRP A 234 -10.29 -8.10 -13.96
C TRP A 234 -9.84 -6.70 -13.57
N ALA A 235 -10.00 -6.32 -12.30
CA ALA A 235 -9.38 -5.11 -11.75
C ALA A 235 -8.19 -5.48 -10.87
N LEU A 236 -7.11 -4.71 -10.96
CA LEU A 236 -6.07 -4.71 -9.95
C LEU A 236 -6.52 -3.84 -8.76
N VAL A 237 -6.50 -4.40 -7.56
CA VAL A 237 -6.60 -3.62 -6.31
C VAL A 237 -5.23 -3.02 -6.01
N ASP A 238 -5.04 -1.77 -6.44
CA ASP A 238 -3.83 -0.99 -6.18
C ASP A 238 -4.10 0.15 -5.20
N THR A 239 -3.36 0.22 -4.10
CA THR A 239 -3.39 1.35 -3.17
C THR A 239 -2.32 2.41 -3.44
N GLY A 240 -1.37 2.13 -4.35
CA GLY A 240 -0.43 3.12 -4.86
C GLY A 240 -1.03 4.01 -5.95
N ASN A 241 -2.15 3.61 -6.56
CA ASN A 241 -2.86 4.39 -7.57
C ASN A 241 -4.05 5.16 -6.93
N SER A 242 -4.20 6.43 -7.29
CA SER A 242 -5.29 7.30 -6.81
C SER A 242 -6.49 7.36 -7.76
N PHE A 243 -6.41 6.71 -8.92
CA PHE A 243 -7.46 6.68 -9.94
C PHE A 243 -7.87 5.24 -10.30
N ILE A 244 -9.10 5.09 -10.82
CA ILE A 244 -9.55 3.82 -11.39
C ILE A 244 -9.21 3.82 -12.87
N GLU A 245 -8.16 3.11 -13.24
CA GLU A 245 -7.88 2.80 -14.64
C GLU A 245 -8.83 1.72 -15.15
N MET A 246 -9.35 1.92 -16.37
CA MET A 246 -10.26 0.99 -17.02
C MET A 246 -10.15 1.09 -18.54
N PRO A 247 -10.49 0.03 -19.30
CA PRO A 247 -10.57 0.08 -20.75
C PRO A 247 -11.39 1.26 -21.26
N THR A 248 -10.90 1.95 -22.30
CA THR A 248 -11.53 3.16 -22.86
C THR A 248 -13.01 2.98 -23.17
N THR A 249 -13.42 1.80 -23.65
CA THR A 249 -14.82 1.47 -23.94
C THR A 249 -15.72 1.45 -22.69
N LEU A 250 -15.20 1.10 -21.52
CA LEU A 250 -15.91 1.19 -20.24
C LEU A 250 -15.90 2.63 -19.71
N PHE A 251 -14.79 3.35 -19.88
CA PHE A 251 -14.67 4.75 -19.50
C PHE A 251 -15.64 5.65 -20.29
N ASP A 252 -15.72 5.49 -21.60
CA ASP A 252 -16.63 6.25 -22.45
C ASP A 252 -18.09 5.95 -22.09
N ALA A 253 -18.44 4.68 -21.84
CA ALA A 253 -19.77 4.29 -21.38
C ALA A 253 -20.12 4.90 -20.00
N LEU A 254 -19.16 4.94 -19.07
CA LEU A 254 -19.28 5.64 -17.79
C LEU A 254 -19.53 7.14 -17.99
N VAL A 255 -18.76 7.80 -18.87
CA VAL A 255 -18.88 9.23 -19.15
C VAL A 255 -20.24 9.57 -19.76
N GLU A 256 -20.78 8.77 -20.68
CA GLU A 256 -22.12 8.99 -21.23
C GLU A 256 -23.21 8.86 -20.14
N VAL A 257 -23.17 7.82 -19.30
CA VAL A 257 -24.15 7.65 -18.20
C VAL A 257 -24.09 8.82 -17.22
N VAL A 258 -22.90 9.28 -16.84
CA VAL A 258 -22.73 10.43 -15.95
C VAL A 258 -23.23 11.72 -16.62
N ARG A 259 -22.98 11.90 -17.91
CA ARG A 259 -23.45 13.06 -18.69
C ARG A 259 -24.98 13.11 -18.78
N ASP A 260 -25.64 11.98 -19.03
CA ASP A 260 -27.10 11.91 -19.11
C ASP A 260 -27.77 12.06 -17.73
N SER A 261 -27.14 11.56 -16.66
CA SER A 261 -27.55 11.84 -15.28
C SER A 261 -27.45 13.33 -14.93
N MET A 262 -26.41 14.03 -15.39
CA MET A 262 -26.28 15.49 -15.23
C MET A 262 -27.20 16.31 -16.14
N ARG A 263 -27.77 15.72 -17.20
CA ARG A 263 -28.80 16.36 -18.03
C ARG A 263 -30.20 16.21 -17.43
N SER A 264 -30.47 15.10 -16.76
CA SER A 264 -31.76 14.84 -16.10
C SER A 264 -31.88 15.50 -14.72
N THR A 265 -30.76 15.76 -14.03
CA THR A 265 -30.73 16.55 -12.80
C THR A 265 -30.44 18.03 -13.08
N SER A 266 -31.33 18.92 -12.63
CA SER A 266 -31.31 20.37 -12.91
C SER A 266 -30.24 21.16 -12.12
N GLY A 267 -29.09 20.55 -11.83
CA GLY A 267 -27.97 21.15 -11.11
C GLY A 267 -26.62 20.76 -11.71
N ARG A 268 -25.99 21.67 -12.45
CA ARG A 268 -24.66 21.44 -13.03
C ARG A 268 -23.62 21.29 -11.91
N LYS A 269 -22.96 20.13 -11.85
CA LYS A 269 -21.68 19.95 -11.13
C LYS A 269 -20.59 19.64 -12.15
N LEU A 270 -19.46 20.32 -12.02
CA LEU A 270 -18.32 20.13 -12.92
C LEU A 270 -17.49 18.95 -12.41
N ILE A 271 -17.25 17.94 -13.25
CA ILE A 271 -16.30 16.87 -12.98
C ILE A 271 -15.09 17.11 -13.89
N TRP A 272 -13.92 17.26 -13.28
CA TRP A 272 -12.65 17.19 -13.99
C TRP A 272 -12.22 15.73 -14.07
N ALA A 273 -12.02 15.22 -15.28
CA ALA A 273 -11.36 13.95 -15.55
C ALA A 273 -10.24 14.22 -16.56
N ARG A 274 -9.05 13.69 -16.28
CA ARG A 274 -7.87 13.85 -17.13
C ARG A 274 -7.64 12.53 -17.88
N TYR A 275 -7.56 12.61 -19.21
CA TYR A 275 -6.97 11.54 -20.02
C TYR A 275 -5.46 11.50 -19.74
N LEU A 276 -4.94 10.30 -19.50
CA LEU A 276 -3.51 9.96 -19.60
C LEU A 276 -3.34 9.05 -20.82
#